data_AF-A0A1F6ABH1-F1
#
_entry.id   AF-A0A1F6ABH1-F1
#
_cell.length_a   1.000
_cell.length_b   1.000
_cell.length_c   1.000
_cell.angle_alpha   90.00
_cell.angle_beta   90.00
_cell.angle_gamma   90.00
#
_symmetry.space_group_name_H-M   'P 1'
#
loop_
_entity.id
_entity.type
_entity.pdbx_description
1 polymer ?
#
loop_
_entity_poly.entity_id
_entity_poly.type
_entity_poly.pdbx_seq_one_letter_code
_entity_poly.pdbx_strand_id
1 'polypeptide(L)'
;MFKKITDFSYKRNIVEALGFYLTYLLLTLIAVVICAILISVITGNSSFLLGTIIGKIIALILTGVIGCMVLYKKKLVKNMLYIFLVILSAVLSYYTGAIIGMAIIAYLTTK
;
A
#
# COMPACT_ATOMS: atom_id res chain seq x y z
N MET A 1 -18.96 0.78 5.71
CA MET A 1 -17.74 1.22 5.01
C MET A 1 -16.49 1.14 5.88
N PHE A 2 -16.37 1.93 6.95
CA PHE A 2 -15.11 2.03 7.75
C PHE A 2 -15.06 1.17 9.05
N LYS A 3 -16.11 0.42 9.39
CA LYS A 3 -16.14 -0.38 10.63
C LYS A 3 -15.10 -1.50 10.69
N LYS A 4 -14.57 -1.94 9.55
CA LYS A 4 -13.67 -3.10 9.42
C LYS A 4 -12.45 -2.81 8.54
N ILE A 5 -11.89 -1.60 8.62
CA ILE A 5 -10.73 -1.20 7.78
C ILE A 5 -9.49 -2.01 8.17
N THR A 6 -9.28 -2.22 9.46
CA THR A 6 -8.14 -2.95 10.02
C THR A 6 -8.38 -4.46 10.12
N ASP A 7 -9.62 -4.92 9.92
CA ASP A 7 -9.95 -6.33 9.82
C ASP A 7 -9.68 -6.81 8.39
N PHE A 8 -8.44 -7.25 8.15
CA PHE A 8 -7.99 -7.77 6.87
C PHE A 8 -8.59 -9.14 6.51
N SER A 9 -9.25 -9.85 7.45
CA SER A 9 -9.94 -11.12 7.17
C SER A 9 -11.35 -10.90 6.61
N TYR A 10 -11.91 -9.68 6.71
CA TYR A 10 -13.26 -9.40 6.27
C TYR A 10 -13.40 -9.46 4.74
N LYS A 11 -14.46 -10.09 4.25
CA LYS A 11 -14.82 -10.11 2.83
C LYS A 11 -15.62 -8.86 2.50
N ARG A 12 -15.01 -7.95 1.76
CA ARG A 12 -15.55 -6.60 1.51
C ARG A 12 -16.40 -6.56 0.24
N ASN A 13 -17.48 -5.78 0.28
CA ASN A 13 -18.18 -5.39 -0.95
C ASN A 13 -17.37 -4.35 -1.74
N ILE A 14 -17.67 -4.13 -3.02
CA ILE A 14 -16.92 -3.22 -3.92
C ILE A 14 -16.76 -1.82 -3.31
N VAL A 15 -17.83 -1.28 -2.71
CA VAL A 15 -17.82 0.04 -2.06
C VAL A 15 -16.92 0.07 -0.82
N GLU A 16 -16.84 -1.04 -0.08
CA GLU A 16 -15.98 -1.16 1.10
C GLU A 16 -14.51 -1.39 0.73
N ALA A 17 -14.24 -2.05 -0.39
CA ALA A 17 -12.91 -2.19 -0.96
C ALA A 17 -12.37 -0.83 -1.45
N LEU A 18 -13.23 0.00 -2.06
CA LEU A 18 -12.89 1.40 -2.37
C LEU A 18 -12.60 2.22 -1.11
N GLY A 19 -13.37 2.03 -0.04
CA GLY A 19 -13.09 2.65 1.25
C GLY A 19 -11.75 2.24 1.84
N PHE A 20 -11.41 0.95 1.78
CA PHE A 20 -10.09 0.43 2.18
C PHE A 20 -8.97 1.04 1.33
N TYR A 21 -9.14 1.05 0.01
CA TYR A 21 -8.21 1.67 -0.92
C TYR A 21 -7.91 3.12 -0.56
N LEU A 22 -8.93 3.97 -0.45
CA LEU A 22 -8.79 5.38 -0.11
C LEU A 22 -8.10 5.58 1.25
N THR A 23 -8.46 4.78 2.25
CA THR A 23 -7.88 4.91 3.59
C THR A 23 -6.38 4.59 3.59
N TYR A 24 -5.99 3.48 2.98
CA TYR A 24 -4.59 3.08 2.94
C TYR A 24 -3.76 3.92 1.96
N LEU A 25 -4.37 4.45 0.91
CA LEU A 25 -3.72 5.42 0.01
C LEU A 25 -3.41 6.71 0.76
N LEU A 26 -4.36 7.22 1.53
CA LEU A 26 -4.16 8.41 2.33
C LEU A 26 -3.13 8.15 3.44
N LEU A 27 -3.13 6.95 4.04
CA LEU A 27 -2.11 6.53 5.01
C LEU A 27 -0.71 6.47 4.38
N THR A 28 -0.57 5.94 3.17
CA THR A 28 0.72 5.93 2.46
C THR A 28 1.19 7.34 2.14
N LEU A 29 0.30 8.23 1.73
CA LEU A 29 0.62 9.63 1.45
C LEU A 29 1.16 10.32 2.70
N ILE A 30 0.45 10.19 3.83
CA ILE A 30 0.89 10.73 5.13
C ILE A 30 2.27 10.16 5.52
N ALA A 31 2.45 8.84 5.39
CA ALA A 31 3.72 8.20 5.73
C ALA A 31 4.89 8.70 4.85
N VAL A 32 4.66 8.89 3.55
CA VAL A 32 5.65 9.46 2.63
C VAL A 32 6.06 10.86 3.07
N VAL A 33 5.08 11.73 3.39
CA VAL A 33 5.35 13.12 3.81
C VAL A 33 6.16 13.14 5.11
N ILE A 34 5.76 12.36 6.12
CA ILE A 34 6.47 12.30 7.41
C ILE A 34 7.91 11.84 7.20
N CYS A 35 8.13 10.74 6.47
CA CYS A 35 9.47 10.23 6.22
C CYS A 35 10.31 11.19 5.37
N ALA A 36 9.74 11.83 4.36
CA ALA A 36 10.44 12.81 3.55
C ALA A 36 10.90 14.01 4.38
N ILE A 37 10.05 14.55 5.27
CA ILE A 37 10.42 15.63 6.19
C ILE A 37 11.55 15.20 7.11
N LEU A 38 11.44 14.03 7.75
CA LEU A 38 12.47 13.52 8.66
C LEU A 38 13.83 13.39 7.96
N ILE A 39 13.85 12.80 6.76
CA ILE A 39 15.09 12.60 6.00
C ILE A 39 15.67 13.94 5.54
N SER A 40 14.83 14.88 5.09
CA SER A 40 15.28 16.23 4.70
C SER A 40 15.85 17.01 5.88
N VAL A 41 15.30 16.86 7.09
CA VAL A 41 15.85 17.48 8.31
C VAL A 41 17.21 16.89 8.66
N ILE A 42 17.38 15.57 8.53
CA ILE A 42 18.65 14.87 8.86
C ILE A 42 19.74 15.19 7.83
N THR A 43 19.41 15.24 6.54
CA THR A 43 20.39 15.42 5.46
C THR A 43 20.64 16.88 5.11
N GLY A 44 19.82 17.82 5.59
CA GLY A 44 19.87 19.24 5.23
C GLY A 44 19.59 19.52 3.75
N ASN A 45 19.20 18.51 2.97
CA ASN A 45 18.91 18.60 1.54
C ASN A 45 17.40 18.52 1.30
N SER A 46 16.83 19.62 0.81
CA SER A 46 15.43 19.75 0.40
C SER A 46 15.24 19.50 -1.11
N SER A 47 16.10 18.68 -1.71
CA SER A 47 16.02 18.36 -3.13
C SER A 47 14.75 17.56 -3.45
N PHE A 48 13.95 18.06 -4.40
CA PHE A 48 12.76 17.37 -4.92
C PHE A 48 13.07 15.92 -5.35
N LEU A 49 14.25 15.71 -5.94
CA LEU A 49 14.73 14.39 -6.37
C LEU A 49 14.80 13.38 -5.22
N LEU A 50 15.30 13.79 -4.04
CA LEU A 50 15.32 12.92 -2.85
C LEU A 50 13.90 12.57 -2.41
N GLY A 51 12.99 13.55 -2.40
CA GLY A 51 11.59 13.32 -2.08
C GLY A 51 10.92 12.27 -2.99
N THR A 52 11.20 12.32 -4.30
CA THR A 52 10.64 11.33 -5.24
C THR A 52 11.19 9.91 -5.00
N ILE A 53 12.47 9.76 -4.70
CA ILE A 53 13.09 8.45 -4.41
C ILE A 53 12.53 7.87 -3.13
N ILE A 54 12.46 8.68 -2.06
CA ILE A 54 11.91 8.30 -0.76
C ILE A 54 10.44 7.88 -0.91
N GLY A 55 9.66 8.66 -1.67
CA GLY A 55 8.26 8.35 -1.95
C GLY A 55 8.07 7.01 -2.64
N LYS A 56 8.90 6.69 -3.64
CA LYS A 56 8.85 5.40 -4.34
C LYS A 56 9.19 4.23 -3.44
N ILE A 57 10.22 4.35 -2.61
CA ILE A 57 10.65 3.30 -1.68
C ILE A 57 9.56 3.04 -0.64
N ILE A 58 9.00 4.08 -0.04
CA ILE A 58 7.94 3.97 0.97
C ILE A 58 6.66 3.38 0.36
N ALA A 59 6.27 3.84 -0.84
CA ALA A 59 5.13 3.29 -1.55
C ALA A 59 5.33 1.78 -1.77
N LEU A 60 6.50 1.35 -2.26
CA LEU A 60 6.81 -0.07 -2.46
C LEU A 60 6.69 -0.87 -1.14
N ILE A 61 7.29 -0.38 -0.05
CA ILE A 61 7.29 -1.07 1.24
C ILE A 61 5.88 -1.18 1.80
N LEU A 62 5.14 -0.07 1.90
CA LEU A 62 3.80 -0.06 2.49
C LEU A 62 2.81 -0.88 1.67
N THR A 63 2.86 -0.77 0.33
CA THR A 63 2.00 -1.58 -0.54
C THR A 63 2.29 -3.07 -0.35
N GLY A 64 3.57 -3.46 -0.30
CA GLY A 64 3.97 -4.85 -0.03
C GLY A 64 3.53 -5.35 1.34
N VAL A 65 3.75 -4.58 2.41
CA VAL A 65 3.37 -4.95 3.79
C VAL A 65 1.87 -5.13 3.91
N ILE A 66 1.07 -4.20 3.39
CA ILE A 66 -0.40 -4.29 3.43
C ILE A 66 -0.88 -5.49 2.61
N GLY A 67 -0.29 -5.74 1.43
CA GLY A 67 -0.61 -6.90 0.61
C GLY A 67 -0.33 -8.22 1.32
N CYS A 68 0.83 -8.35 1.97
CA CYS A 68 1.18 -9.52 2.78
C CYS A 68 0.25 -9.70 3.98
N MET A 69 -0.12 -8.62 4.68
CA MET A 69 -1.07 -8.69 5.80
C MET A 69 -2.45 -9.17 5.34
N VAL A 70 -2.94 -8.69 4.18
CA VAL A 70 -4.19 -9.15 3.57
C VAL A 70 -4.13 -10.63 3.23
N LEU A 71 -3.05 -11.11 2.59
CA LEU A 71 -2.87 -12.52 2.25
C LEU A 71 -2.84 -13.43 3.48
N TYR A 72 -2.08 -13.01 4.50
CA TYR A 72 -1.91 -13.77 5.74
C TYR A 72 -3.24 -13.89 6.48
N LYS A 73 -3.97 -12.79 6.66
CA LYS A 73 -5.23 -12.75 7.38
C LYS A 73 -6.37 -13.46 6.64
N LYS A 74 -6.35 -13.48 5.30
CA LYS A 74 -7.30 -14.26 4.50
C LYS A 74 -6.90 -15.72 4.30
N LYS A 75 -5.75 -16.15 4.85
CA LYS A 75 -5.16 -17.49 4.64
C LYS A 75 -4.99 -17.85 3.14
N LEU A 76 -4.87 -16.83 2.29
CA LEU A 76 -4.68 -16.97 0.83
C LEU A 76 -3.22 -17.20 0.45
N VAL A 77 -2.31 -17.18 1.43
CA VAL A 77 -0.88 -17.51 1.30
C VAL A 77 -0.61 -18.89 0.68
N LYS A 78 -1.57 -19.82 0.69
CA LYS A 78 -1.40 -21.13 0.03
C LYS A 78 -1.52 -21.08 -1.50
N ASN A 79 -2.06 -20.01 -2.07
CA ASN A 79 -2.27 -19.91 -3.50
C ASN A 79 -1.20 -18.99 -4.12
N MET A 80 -0.30 -19.60 -4.88
CA MET A 80 0.88 -18.97 -5.48
C MET A 80 0.52 -17.76 -6.36
N LEU A 81 -0.65 -17.78 -6.99
CA LEU A 81 -1.13 -16.70 -7.85
C LEU A 81 -1.35 -15.39 -7.06
N TYR A 82 -1.87 -15.48 -5.83
CA TYR A 82 -2.12 -14.29 -5.02
C TYR A 82 -0.83 -13.70 -4.42
N ILE A 83 0.17 -14.53 -4.16
CA ILE A 83 1.52 -14.05 -3.79
C ILE A 83 2.12 -13.28 -4.96
N PHE A 84 2.01 -13.81 -6.18
CA PHE A 84 2.51 -13.13 -7.38
C PHE A 84 1.80 -11.79 -7.61
N LEU A 85 0.49 -11.70 -7.37
CA LEU A 85 -0.26 -10.44 -7.45
C LEU A 85 0.22 -9.39 -6.44
N VAL A 86 0.57 -9.79 -5.22
CA VAL A 86 1.11 -8.85 -4.23
C VAL A 86 2.49 -8.35 -4.63
N ILE A 87 3.37 -9.24 -5.11
CA ILE A 87 4.69 -8.84 -5.63
C ILE A 87 4.52 -7.91 -6.82
N LEU A 88 3.64 -8.25 -7.77
CA LEU A 88 3.34 -7.42 -8.93
C LEU A 88 2.81 -6.05 -8.52
N SER A 89 1.93 -5.98 -7.51
CA SER A 89 1.40 -4.72 -6.97
C SER A 89 2.49 -3.85 -6.35
N ALA A 90 3.47 -4.44 -5.66
CA ALA A 90 4.58 -3.71 -5.06
C ALA A 90 5.51 -3.15 -6.15
N VAL A 91 5.80 -3.93 -7.20
CA VAL A 91 6.58 -3.48 -8.35
C VAL A 91 5.86 -2.36 -9.11
N LEU A 92 4.56 -2.50 -9.36
CA LEU A 92 3.73 -1.45 -9.98
C LEU A 92 3.72 -0.17 -9.15
N SER A 93 3.66 -0.30 -7.81
CA SER A 93 3.72 0.84 -6.90
C SER A 93 5.01 1.65 -7.02
N TYR A 94 6.13 1.03 -7.41
CA TYR A 94 7.38 1.75 -7.64
C TYR A 94 7.31 2.72 -8.83
N TYR A 95 6.64 2.31 -9.91
CA TYR A 95 6.53 3.11 -11.14
C TYR A 95 5.38 4.12 -11.08
N THR A 96 4.26 3.72 -10.50
CA THR A 96 2.98 4.45 -10.59
C THR A 96 2.58 5.09 -9.26
N GLY A 97 3.39 4.90 -8.22
CA GLY A 97 3.06 5.28 -6.85
C GLY A 97 2.04 4.33 -6.21
N ALA A 98 1.60 4.66 -5.00
CA ALA A 98 0.65 3.82 -4.25
C ALA A 98 -0.72 3.66 -4.94
N ILE A 99 -1.03 4.47 -5.96
CA ILE A 99 -2.34 4.52 -6.63
C ILE A 99 -2.71 3.18 -7.27
N ILE A 100 -1.86 2.62 -8.14
CA ILE A 100 -2.19 1.38 -8.87
C ILE A 100 -1.90 0.15 -8.02
N GLY A 101 -0.80 0.15 -7.26
CA GLY A 101 -0.45 -0.98 -6.41
C GLY A 101 -1.51 -1.24 -5.32
N MET A 102 -2.05 -0.19 -4.69
CA MET A 102 -3.12 -0.39 -3.71
C MET A 102 -4.45 -0.78 -4.34
N ALA A 103 -4.71 -0.43 -5.60
CA ALA A 103 -5.94 -0.84 -6.28
C ALA A 103 -6.00 -2.37 -6.43
N ILE A 104 -4.88 -3.00 -6.79
CA ILE A 104 -4.75 -4.46 -6.90
C ILE A 104 -4.97 -5.14 -5.54
N ILE A 105 -4.41 -4.56 -4.47
CA ILE A 105 -4.58 -5.08 -3.11
C ILE A 105 -6.02 -4.89 -2.62
N ALA A 106 -6.64 -3.74 -2.90
CA ALA A 106 -8.03 -3.51 -2.55
C ALA A 106 -8.94 -4.51 -3.25
N TYR A 107 -8.68 -4.82 -4.52
CA TYR A 107 -9.39 -5.89 -5.24
C TYR A 107 -9.22 -7.25 -4.57
N LEU A 108 -8.00 -7.61 -4.12
CA LEU A 108 -7.75 -8.82 -3.34
C LEU A 108 -8.60 -8.90 -2.06
N THR A 109 -9.02 -7.76 -1.48
CA THR A 109 -9.86 -7.75 -0.28
C THR A 109 -11.33 -8.12 -0.52
N THR A 110 -11.79 -8.09 -1.78
CA THR A 110 -13.15 -8.48 -2.17
C THR A 110 -13.36 -9.99 -2.28
N LYS A 111 -12.27 -10.75 -2.44
CA LYS A 111 -12.28 -12.23 -2.49
C LYS A 111 -12.24 -12.80 -1.08
#